data_AF-A0A7T5RCV7-F1
#
_entry.id   AF-A0A7T5RCV7-F1
#
_cell.length_a   1.000
_cell.length_b   1.000
_cell.length_c   1.000
_cell.angle_alpha   90.00
_cell.angle_beta   90.00
_cell.angle_gamma   90.00
#
_symmetry.space_group_name_H-M   'P 1'
#
loop_
_entity.id
_entity.type
_entity.pdbx_description
1 polymer ?
#
loop_
_entity_poly.entity_id
_entity_poly.type
_entity_poly.pdbx_seq_one_letter_code
_entity_poly.pdbx_strand_id
1 'polypeptide(L)'
;MFKKYLYGIPLFVLAFAILSVSVMRSTAVTYVFATPLSSPASVLNKVTKINYELPFPGKILPDSPFWVFKVMRDKVWYALSFSHLKKAELALLFSDKRLGAAKILFEKKKPDIALSTLSKSERYMEIATNEEDLARKEGIDTSKFLEKIAVSAIKHRQVIEEEILPISPEDAKPEVIRLENYGKNAYKSARDALYSKGKSVPIDPFDRP
;
A
#
# COMPACT_ATOMS: atom_id res chain seq x y z
N MET A 1 -46.76 13.17 14.48
CA MET A 1 -46.18 12.94 13.13
C MET A 1 -44.86 12.14 13.13
N PHE A 2 -44.05 12.14 14.20
CA PHE A 2 -42.75 11.44 14.23
C PHE A 2 -42.78 9.88 14.24
N LYS A 3 -43.85 9.25 14.74
CA LYS A 3 -43.94 7.78 14.81
C LYS A 3 -43.99 7.08 13.43
N LYS A 4 -44.43 7.78 12.37
CA LYS A 4 -44.47 7.22 11.00
C LYS A 4 -43.08 7.15 10.34
N TYR A 5 -42.16 8.02 10.75
CA TYR A 5 -40.78 8.02 10.23
C TYR A 5 -39.85 7.07 10.99
N LEU A 6 -40.27 6.58 12.16
CA LEU A 6 -39.47 5.70 13.02
C LEU A 6 -39.11 4.37 12.32
N TYR A 7 -39.99 3.85 11.46
CA TYR A 7 -39.75 2.65 10.66
C TYR A 7 -39.24 2.94 9.24
N GLY A 8 -39.42 4.17 8.73
CA GLY A 8 -38.97 4.57 7.40
C GLY A 8 -37.47 4.83 7.33
N ILE A 9 -36.89 5.43 8.38
CA ILE A 9 -35.45 5.71 8.47
C ILE A 9 -34.60 4.43 8.40
N PRO A 10 -34.85 3.37 9.19
CA PRO A 10 -34.03 2.16 9.11
C PRO A 10 -34.17 1.46 7.75
N LEU A 11 -35.37 1.46 7.14
CA LEU A 11 -35.58 0.89 5.82
C LEU A 11 -34.82 1.67 4.73
N PHE A 12 -34.82 2.99 4.81
CA PHE A 12 -34.07 3.86 3.90
C PHE A 12 -32.55 3.65 4.05
N VAL A 13 -32.05 3.56 5.29
CA VAL A 13 -30.62 3.28 5.56
C VAL A 13 -30.22 1.91 5.02
N LEU A 14 -31.08 0.88 5.19
CA LEU A 14 -30.86 -0.45 4.62
C LEU A 14 -30.79 -0.41 3.09
N ALA A 15 -31.77 0.23 2.44
CA ALA A 15 -31.81 0.36 0.98
C ALA A 15 -30.61 1.13 0.44
N PHE A 16 -30.23 2.23 1.11
CA PHE A 16 -29.06 3.02 0.76
C PHE A 16 -27.76 2.24 0.94
N ALA A 17 -27.63 1.44 2.01
CA ALA A 17 -26.48 0.57 2.22
C ALA A 17 -26.37 -0.50 1.11
N ILE A 18 -27.49 -1.13 0.72
CA ILE A 18 -27.53 -2.12 -0.37
C ILE A 18 -27.10 -1.48 -1.70
N LEU A 19 -27.66 -0.30 -2.03
CA LEU A 19 -27.32 0.44 -3.24
C LEU A 19 -25.84 0.83 -3.25
N SER A 20 -25.34 1.33 -2.12
CA SER A 20 -23.93 1.73 -1.96
C SER A 20 -22.99 0.55 -2.17
N VAL A 21 -23.27 -0.62 -1.58
CA VAL A 21 -22.48 -1.84 -1.80
C VAL A 21 -22.52 -2.28 -3.27
N SER A 22 -23.67 -2.16 -3.94
CA SER A 22 -23.80 -2.50 -5.37
C SER A 22 -22.96 -1.58 -6.26
N VAL A 23 -23.04 -0.26 -6.05
CA VAL A 23 -22.24 0.73 -6.81
C VAL A 23 -20.75 0.51 -6.57
N MET A 24 -20.33 0.27 -5.31
CA MET A 24 -18.92 -0.01 -5.02
C MET A 24 -18.42 -1.28 -5.70
N ARG A 25 -19.25 -2.32 -5.84
CA ARG A 25 -18.90 -3.53 -6.63
C ARG A 25 -18.75 -3.23 -8.12
N SER A 26 -19.61 -2.39 -8.70
CA SER A 26 -19.55 -2.03 -10.12
C SER A 26 -18.33 -1.18 -10.50
N THR A 27 -17.78 -0.40 -9.55
CA THR A 27 -16.59 0.43 -9.80
C THR A 27 -15.26 -0.31 -9.67
N ALA A 28 -15.29 -1.59 -9.28
CA ALA A 28 -14.08 -2.39 -9.22
C ALA A 28 -13.63 -2.76 -10.65
N VAL A 29 -12.53 -2.18 -11.11
CA VAL A 29 -11.86 -2.61 -12.35
C VAL A 29 -11.49 -4.07 -12.16
N THR A 30 -12.17 -4.93 -12.90
CA THR A 30 -11.90 -6.37 -12.91
C THR A 30 -10.80 -6.56 -13.95
N TYR A 31 -9.60 -6.90 -13.48
CA TYR A 31 -8.54 -7.33 -14.38
C TYR A 31 -8.87 -8.77 -14.82
N VAL A 32 -8.59 -9.10 -16.08
CA VAL A 32 -8.73 -10.45 -16.60
C VAL A 32 -7.33 -10.90 -16.95
N PHE A 33 -6.80 -11.88 -16.22
CA PHE A 33 -5.49 -12.46 -16.48
C PHE A 33 -5.65 -13.82 -17.13
N ALA A 34 -4.79 -14.13 -18.11
CA ALA A 34 -4.64 -15.48 -18.61
C ALA A 34 -4.01 -16.35 -17.51
N THR A 35 -4.59 -17.53 -17.25
CA THR A 35 -4.00 -18.52 -16.34
C THR A 35 -2.83 -19.23 -17.04
N PRO A 36 -1.58 -19.11 -16.55
CA PRO A 36 -0.47 -19.87 -17.12
C PRO A 36 -0.41 -21.29 -16.54
N LEU A 37 -0.09 -22.27 -17.39
CA LEU A 37 0.40 -23.58 -16.95
C LEU A 37 1.75 -23.38 -16.24
N SER A 38 1.90 -23.98 -15.06
CA SER A 38 3.11 -23.89 -14.25
C SER A 38 4.34 -24.46 -14.98
N SER A 39 5.36 -23.64 -15.17
CA SER A 39 6.71 -24.08 -15.55
C SER A 39 7.68 -23.60 -14.46
N PRO A 40 8.51 -24.48 -13.86
CA PRO A 40 9.39 -24.09 -12.76
C PRO A 40 10.69 -23.48 -13.34
N ALA A 41 10.76 -22.15 -13.39
CA ALA A 41 12.02 -21.46 -13.63
C ALA A 41 12.71 -21.19 -12.27
N SER A 42 13.83 -21.88 -12.04
CA SER A 42 14.73 -21.66 -10.92
C SER A 42 15.40 -20.27 -11.03
N VAL A 43 15.01 -19.33 -10.17
CA VAL A 43 15.65 -18.01 -10.08
C VAL A 43 16.70 -18.04 -8.96
N LEU A 44 17.95 -17.81 -9.34
CA LEU A 44 19.10 -17.63 -8.47
C LEU A 44 18.94 -16.30 -7.70
N ASN A 45 18.37 -16.33 -6.50
CA ASN A 45 18.19 -15.13 -5.67
C ASN A 45 19.43 -14.85 -4.82
N LYS A 46 20.17 -13.79 -5.18
CA LYS A 46 21.12 -13.12 -4.27
C LYS A 46 20.29 -12.27 -3.30
N VAL A 47 19.93 -12.84 -2.16
CA VAL A 47 19.12 -12.15 -1.13
C VAL A 47 19.90 -10.95 -0.61
N THR A 48 19.48 -9.75 -0.99
CA THR A 48 20.00 -8.55 -0.33
C THR A 48 19.26 -8.36 0.98
N LYS A 49 19.93 -8.58 2.11
CA LYS A 49 19.30 -8.47 3.44
C LYS A 49 19.11 -7.00 3.82
N ILE A 50 17.89 -6.49 3.64
CA ILE A 50 17.49 -5.15 4.12
C ILE A 50 16.93 -5.27 5.52
N ASN A 51 17.48 -4.50 6.46
CA ASN A 51 17.09 -4.50 7.87
C ASN A 51 15.83 -3.63 8.09
N TYR A 52 14.68 -4.15 7.66
CA TYR A 52 13.36 -3.56 7.90
C TYR A 52 12.31 -4.64 8.05
N GLU A 53 11.69 -4.69 9.23
CA GLU A 53 10.59 -5.61 9.49
C GLU A 53 9.28 -4.97 9.03
N LEU A 54 8.70 -5.54 7.97
CA LEU A 54 7.41 -5.09 7.49
C LEU A 54 6.33 -5.39 8.55
N PRO A 55 5.48 -4.41 8.90
CA PRO A 55 4.37 -4.62 9.81
C PRO A 55 3.43 -5.70 9.28
N PHE A 56 3.01 -6.58 10.18
CA PHE A 56 2.11 -7.69 9.83
C PHE A 56 0.80 -7.16 9.21
N PRO A 57 0.40 -7.64 8.02
CA PRO A 57 -0.80 -7.17 7.31
C PRO A 57 -2.12 -7.45 8.06
N GLY A 58 -2.09 -8.41 8.99
CA GLY A 58 -3.25 -8.88 9.73
C GLY A 58 -3.94 -10.07 9.06
N LYS A 59 -4.85 -10.72 9.78
CA LYS A 59 -5.59 -11.89 9.30
C LYS A 59 -6.68 -11.56 8.27
N ILE A 60 -7.13 -10.30 8.23
CA ILE A 60 -8.20 -9.83 7.36
C ILE A 60 -7.57 -9.28 6.08
N LEU A 61 -7.74 -10.03 5.00
CA LEU A 61 -7.30 -9.66 3.65
C LEU A 61 -8.42 -8.96 2.87
N PRO A 62 -8.09 -8.24 1.78
CA PRO A 62 -9.04 -7.62 0.85
C PRO A 62 -10.11 -8.53 0.24
N ASP A 63 -9.91 -9.84 0.34
CA ASP A 63 -10.80 -10.90 -0.14
C ASP A 63 -11.96 -11.22 0.85
N SER A 64 -11.91 -10.70 2.07
CA SER A 64 -12.94 -10.92 3.11
C SER A 64 -13.93 -9.76 3.19
N PRO A 65 -15.24 -10.01 3.46
CA PRO A 65 -16.21 -8.95 3.75
C PRO A 65 -15.79 -8.03 4.91
N PHE A 66 -15.05 -8.57 5.89
CA PHE A 66 -14.57 -7.79 7.04
C PHE A 66 -13.51 -6.74 6.67
N TRP A 67 -12.97 -6.80 5.46
CA TRP A 67 -12.04 -5.79 4.95
C TRP A 67 -12.66 -4.39 4.91
N VAL A 68 -13.96 -4.29 4.63
CA VAL A 68 -14.67 -3.00 4.57
C VAL A 68 -14.61 -2.28 5.92
N PHE A 69 -14.84 -3.00 7.02
CA PHE A 69 -14.74 -2.43 8.37
C PHE A 69 -13.32 -2.00 8.71
N LYS A 70 -12.31 -2.79 8.30
CA LYS A 70 -10.90 -2.42 8.48
C LYS A 70 -10.56 -1.13 7.73
N VAL A 71 -10.96 -1.01 6.46
CA VAL A 71 -10.73 0.18 5.64
C VAL A 71 -11.46 1.39 6.21
N MET A 72 -12.71 1.22 6.67
CA MET A 72 -13.48 2.29 7.31
C MET A 72 -12.77 2.80 8.57
N ARG A 73 -12.34 1.90 9.46
CA ARG A 73 -11.56 2.25 10.65
C ARG A 73 -10.28 3.00 10.28
N ASP A 74 -9.53 2.49 9.29
CA ASP A 74 -8.28 3.11 8.85
C ASP A 74 -8.53 4.54 8.30
N LYS A 75 -9.62 4.74 7.54
CA LYS A 75 -10.04 6.07 7.07
C LYS A 75 -10.43 7.00 8.21
N VAL A 76 -11.19 6.52 9.19
CA VAL A 76 -11.57 7.31 10.37
C VAL A 76 -10.32 7.72 11.15
N TRP A 77 -9.38 6.80 11.36
CA TRP A 77 -8.13 7.11 12.08
C TRP A 77 -7.27 8.12 11.30
N TYR A 78 -7.15 7.97 9.99
CA TYR A 78 -6.46 8.94 9.15
C TYR A 78 -7.11 10.32 9.19
N ALA A 79 -8.44 10.39 9.09
CA ALA A 79 -9.18 11.65 9.14
C ALA A 79 -9.12 12.36 10.50
N LEU A 80 -9.04 11.59 11.59
CA LEU A 80 -8.88 12.13 12.95
C LEU A 80 -7.44 12.56 13.27
N SER A 81 -6.48 12.28 12.39
CA SER A 81 -5.09 12.69 12.58
C SER A 81 -4.89 14.10 12.02
N PHE A 82 -4.67 15.07 12.91
CA PHE A 82 -4.57 16.48 12.52
C PHE A 82 -3.16 16.90 12.07
N SER A 83 -2.11 16.23 12.55
CA SER A 83 -0.72 16.55 12.19
C SER A 83 -0.30 15.89 10.87
N HIS A 84 0.36 16.65 9.99
CA HIS A 84 0.94 16.16 8.74
C HIS A 84 1.93 15.01 8.98
N LEU A 85 2.82 15.13 9.97
CA LEU A 85 3.74 14.05 10.32
C LEU A 85 2.98 12.78 10.75
N LYS A 86 1.90 12.92 11.53
CA LYS A 86 1.11 11.77 11.96
C LYS A 86 0.36 11.10 10.80
N LYS A 87 -0.17 11.90 9.87
CA LYS A 87 -0.77 11.40 8.63
C LYS A 87 0.27 10.64 7.79
N ALA A 88 1.47 11.17 7.69
CA ALA A 88 2.57 10.54 6.97
C ALA A 88 2.94 9.17 7.58
N GLU A 89 3.09 9.10 8.91
CA GLU A 89 3.33 7.84 9.62
C GLU A 89 2.23 6.79 9.40
N LEU A 90 0.97 7.21 9.46
CA LEU A 90 -0.17 6.32 9.23
C LEU A 90 -0.23 5.86 7.77
N ALA A 91 0.03 6.76 6.82
CA ALA A 91 0.08 6.42 5.40
C ALA A 91 1.19 5.40 5.13
N LEU A 92 2.39 5.58 5.69
CA LEU A 92 3.48 4.60 5.59
C LEU A 92 3.08 3.25 6.20
N LEU A 93 2.48 3.25 7.39
CA LEU A 93 1.97 2.03 8.02
C LEU A 93 0.92 1.31 7.16
N PHE A 94 0.06 2.06 6.47
CA PHE A 94 -0.96 1.53 5.58
C PHE A 94 -0.40 1.00 4.27
N SER A 95 0.66 1.63 3.77
CA SER A 95 1.47 1.17 2.64
C SER A 95 2.08 -0.19 2.96
N ASP A 96 2.93 -0.26 3.98
CA ASP A 96 3.67 -1.47 4.33
C ASP A 96 2.74 -2.69 4.60
N LYS A 97 1.62 -2.45 5.29
CA LYS A 97 0.60 -3.50 5.53
C LYS A 97 -0.07 -3.99 4.25
N ARG A 98 -0.30 -3.11 3.28
CA ARG A 98 -0.93 -3.49 2.00
C ARG A 98 0.05 -4.22 1.10
N LEU A 99 1.33 -3.88 1.12
CA LEU A 99 2.37 -4.66 0.46
C LEU A 99 2.35 -6.12 0.95
N GLY A 100 2.40 -6.32 2.27
CA GLY A 100 2.33 -7.66 2.85
C GLY A 100 1.04 -8.40 2.51
N ALA A 101 -0.10 -7.70 2.45
CA ALA A 101 -1.37 -8.29 2.04
C ALA A 101 -1.38 -8.66 0.54
N ALA A 102 -0.80 -7.82 -0.32
CA ALA A 102 -0.69 -8.07 -1.76
C ALA A 102 0.16 -9.31 -2.03
N LYS A 103 1.31 -9.45 -1.35
CA LYS A 103 2.13 -10.67 -1.40
C LYS A 103 1.29 -11.93 -1.11
N ILE A 104 0.59 -11.95 0.03
CA ILE A 104 -0.25 -13.09 0.42
C ILE A 104 -1.35 -13.38 -0.61
N LEU A 105 -1.90 -12.35 -1.26
CA LEU A 105 -2.93 -12.52 -2.29
C LEU A 105 -2.37 -13.10 -3.59
N PHE A 106 -1.15 -12.71 -3.98
CA PHE A 106 -0.44 -13.33 -5.10
C PHE A 106 -0.14 -14.80 -4.81
N GLU A 107 0.33 -15.13 -3.60
CA GLU A 107 0.55 -16.53 -3.16
C GLU A 107 -0.75 -17.35 -3.21
N LYS A 108 -1.89 -16.73 -2.93
CA LYS A 108 -3.22 -17.34 -3.00
C LYS A 108 -3.80 -17.41 -4.42
N LYS A 109 -3.02 -17.09 -5.46
CA LYS A 109 -3.46 -17.08 -6.86
C LYS A 109 -4.68 -16.18 -7.11
N LYS A 110 -4.77 -15.03 -6.41
CA LYS A 110 -5.80 -14.00 -6.60
C LYS A 110 -5.20 -12.70 -7.16
N PRO A 111 -4.64 -12.74 -8.39
CA PRO A 111 -3.86 -11.62 -8.95
C PRO A 111 -4.67 -10.32 -9.10
N ASP A 112 -5.98 -10.37 -9.38
CA ASP A 112 -6.82 -9.16 -9.51
C ASP A 112 -6.85 -8.34 -8.22
N ILE A 113 -7.13 -9.04 -7.11
CA ILE A 113 -7.21 -8.44 -5.79
C ILE A 113 -5.81 -8.08 -5.31
N ALA A 114 -4.80 -8.90 -5.62
CA ALA A 114 -3.41 -8.66 -5.25
C ALA A 114 -2.86 -7.39 -5.90
N LEU A 115 -3.06 -7.22 -7.21
CA LEU A 115 -2.60 -6.07 -7.98
C LEU A 115 -3.26 -4.77 -7.51
N SER A 116 -4.58 -4.79 -7.31
CA SER A 116 -5.28 -3.62 -6.78
C SER A 116 -4.85 -3.26 -5.35
N THR A 117 -4.43 -4.26 -4.56
CA THR A 117 -3.90 -4.06 -3.20
C THR A 117 -2.48 -3.52 -3.24
N LEU A 118 -1.63 -4.02 -4.13
CA LEU A 118 -0.28 -3.51 -4.37
C LEU A 118 -0.34 -2.06 -4.87
N SER A 119 -1.20 -1.75 -5.83
CA SER A 119 -1.37 -0.37 -6.32
C SER A 119 -1.77 0.59 -5.19
N LYS A 120 -2.66 0.16 -4.29
CA LYS A 120 -3.03 0.96 -3.11
C LYS A 120 -1.87 1.10 -2.12
N SER A 121 -1.08 0.05 -1.92
CA SER A 121 0.15 0.11 -1.11
C SER A 121 1.04 1.25 -1.57
N GLU A 122 1.41 1.22 -2.84
CA GLU A 122 2.32 2.20 -3.44
C GLU A 122 1.76 3.63 -3.45
N ARG A 123 0.45 3.82 -3.65
CA ARG A 123 -0.19 5.13 -3.48
C ARG A 123 -0.13 5.64 -2.04
N TYR A 124 -0.26 4.77 -1.04
CA TYR A 124 -0.10 5.18 0.36
C TYR A 124 1.35 5.55 0.68
N MET A 125 2.34 4.95 0.01
CA MET A 125 3.74 5.37 0.10
C MET A 125 3.92 6.80 -0.41
N GLU A 126 3.35 7.12 -1.57
CA GLU A 126 3.37 8.48 -2.15
C GLU A 126 2.66 9.50 -1.23
N ILE A 127 1.52 9.12 -0.65
CA ILE A 127 0.84 9.97 0.33
C ILE A 127 1.74 10.20 1.56
N ALA A 128 2.46 9.17 2.03
CA ALA A 128 3.36 9.31 3.15
C ALA A 128 4.51 10.28 2.84
N THR A 129 5.09 10.23 1.64
CA THR A 129 6.15 11.17 1.24
C THR A 129 5.63 12.59 1.09
N ASN A 130 4.42 12.77 0.55
CA ASN A 130 3.83 14.10 0.38
C ASN A 130 3.46 14.75 1.73
N GLU A 131 2.88 13.98 2.65
CA GLU A 131 2.53 14.46 3.99
C GLU A 131 3.80 14.74 4.84
N GLU A 132 4.87 13.98 4.64
CA GLU A 132 6.18 14.29 5.24
C GLU A 132 6.73 15.61 4.73
N ASP A 133 6.67 15.85 3.42
CA ASP A 133 7.16 17.09 2.82
C ASP A 133 6.41 18.32 3.36
N LEU A 134 5.09 18.21 3.56
CA LEU A 134 4.28 19.23 4.22
C LEU A 134 4.73 19.45 5.67
N ALA A 135 4.88 18.39 6.46
CA ALA A 135 5.35 18.49 7.83
C ALA A 135 6.73 19.16 7.94
N ARG A 136 7.63 18.85 7.00
CA ARG A 136 8.95 19.45 6.91
C ARG A 136 8.89 20.94 6.58
N LYS A 137 7.99 21.35 5.66
CA LYS A 137 7.72 22.75 5.32
C LYS A 137 7.13 23.55 6.50
N GLU A 138 6.42 22.88 7.40
CA GLU A 138 5.93 23.46 8.67
C GLU A 138 7.04 23.62 9.72
N GLY A 139 8.28 23.24 9.41
CA GLY A 139 9.42 23.36 10.33
C GLY A 139 9.57 22.20 11.30
N ILE A 140 8.82 21.11 11.15
CA ILE A 140 8.94 19.90 11.97
C ILE A 140 10.20 19.13 11.55
N ASP A 141 10.96 18.62 12.51
CA ASP A 141 12.09 17.74 12.20
C ASP A 141 11.60 16.33 11.82
N THR A 142 11.61 16.06 10.52
CA THR A 142 11.21 14.78 9.93
C THR A 142 12.38 13.85 9.64
N SER A 143 13.63 14.18 10.04
CA SER A 143 14.84 13.45 9.63
C SER A 143 14.77 11.94 9.92
N LYS A 144 14.34 11.56 11.13
CA LYS A 144 14.17 10.14 11.51
C LYS A 144 13.09 9.45 10.67
N PHE A 145 12.05 10.18 10.29
CA PHE A 145 10.96 9.63 9.49
C PHE A 145 11.36 9.47 8.02
N LEU A 146 12.16 10.39 7.48
CA LEU A 146 12.78 10.29 6.15
C LEU A 146 13.68 9.04 6.04
N GLU A 147 14.51 8.77 7.04
CA GLU A 147 15.29 7.52 7.09
C GLU A 147 14.39 6.29 7.04
N LYS A 148 13.27 6.32 7.78
CA LYS A 148 12.29 5.22 7.78
C LYS A 148 11.61 5.05 6.42
N ILE A 149 11.22 6.14 5.76
CA ILE A 149 10.66 6.11 4.39
C ILE A 149 11.68 5.48 3.44
N ALA A 150 12.94 5.94 3.47
CA ALA A 150 13.98 5.44 2.57
C ALA A 150 14.19 3.93 2.75
N VAL A 151 14.31 3.45 3.99
CA VAL A 151 14.46 2.02 4.27
C VAL A 151 13.21 1.23 3.88
N SER A 152 12.00 1.73 4.17
CA SER A 152 10.76 1.07 3.77
C SER A 152 10.62 0.99 2.25
N ALA A 153 10.96 2.05 1.54
CA ALA A 153 10.94 2.11 0.07
C ALA A 153 11.89 1.07 -0.55
N ILE A 154 13.11 0.94 -0.02
CA ILE A 154 14.04 -0.12 -0.42
C ILE A 154 13.43 -1.50 -0.14
N LYS A 155 12.80 -1.70 1.03
CA LYS A 155 12.15 -2.98 1.36
C LYS A 155 10.97 -3.30 0.45
N HIS A 156 10.18 -2.31 0.07
CA HIS A 156 9.10 -2.45 -0.91
C HIS A 156 9.62 -2.98 -2.24
N ARG A 157 10.70 -2.39 -2.75
CA ARG A 157 11.36 -2.87 -3.98
C ARG A 157 11.84 -4.30 -3.85
N GLN A 158 12.48 -4.65 -2.73
CA GLN A 158 12.89 -6.03 -2.47
C GLN A 158 11.72 -7.01 -2.54
N VAL A 159 10.63 -6.73 -1.83
CA VAL A 159 9.46 -7.64 -1.81
C VAL A 159 8.82 -7.72 -3.20
N ILE A 160 8.74 -6.61 -3.92
CA ILE A 160 8.20 -6.59 -5.28
C ILE A 160 9.07 -7.45 -6.20
N GLU A 161 10.38 -7.21 -6.23
CA GLU A 161 11.33 -7.89 -7.13
C GLU A 161 11.54 -9.37 -6.77
N GLU A 162 11.81 -9.67 -5.50
CA GLU A 162 12.24 -11.01 -5.06
C GLU A 162 11.06 -11.93 -4.72
N GLU A 163 9.90 -11.39 -4.31
CA GLU A 163 8.80 -12.17 -3.76
C GLU A 163 7.52 -12.10 -4.61
N ILE A 164 7.16 -10.94 -5.14
CA ILE A 164 5.90 -10.75 -5.89
C ILE A 164 6.06 -11.04 -7.39
N LEU A 165 7.10 -10.51 -8.04
CA LEU A 165 7.32 -10.71 -9.48
C LEU A 165 7.42 -12.19 -9.89
N PRO A 166 8.11 -13.08 -9.14
CA PRO A 166 8.22 -14.49 -9.52
C PRO A 166 6.90 -15.26 -9.48
N ILE A 167 5.97 -14.85 -8.61
CA ILE A 167 4.66 -15.51 -8.43
C ILE A 167 3.52 -14.81 -9.19
N SER A 168 3.82 -13.68 -9.84
CA SER A 168 2.84 -12.90 -10.61
C SER A 168 2.58 -13.54 -11.99
N PRO A 169 1.33 -13.58 -12.48
CA PRO A 169 1.04 -13.96 -13.86
C PRO A 169 1.77 -13.04 -14.85
N GLU A 170 2.17 -13.57 -16.01
CA GLU A 170 2.92 -12.80 -17.04
C GLU A 170 2.22 -11.48 -17.39
N ASP A 171 0.90 -11.52 -17.55
CA ASP A 171 0.06 -10.35 -17.87
C ASP A 171 0.10 -9.27 -16.77
N ALA A 172 0.31 -9.65 -15.51
CA ALA A 172 0.36 -8.73 -14.38
C ALA A 172 1.75 -8.13 -14.16
N LYS A 173 2.82 -8.77 -14.66
CA LYS A 173 4.21 -8.33 -14.44
C LYS A 173 4.49 -6.90 -14.91
N PRO A 174 4.04 -6.44 -16.10
CA PRO A 174 4.28 -5.05 -16.52
C PRO A 174 3.70 -4.03 -15.55
N GLU A 175 2.53 -4.33 -14.99
CA GLU A 175 1.88 -3.49 -13.99
C GLU A 175 2.66 -3.50 -12.67
N VAL A 176 3.06 -4.68 -12.18
CA VAL A 176 3.84 -4.83 -10.95
C VAL A 176 5.18 -4.07 -11.04
N ILE A 177 5.88 -4.18 -12.18
CA ILE A 177 7.11 -3.43 -12.46
C ILE A 177 6.83 -1.92 -12.44
N ARG A 178 5.70 -1.47 -13.02
CA ARG A 178 5.35 -0.05 -13.00
C ARG A 178 5.10 0.46 -11.59
N LEU A 179 4.46 -0.34 -10.74
CA LEU A 179 4.17 0.01 -9.35
C LEU A 179 5.44 0.15 -8.51
N GLU A 180 6.51 -0.57 -8.85
CA GLU A 180 7.82 -0.44 -8.21
C GLU A 180 8.41 1.00 -8.30
N ASN A 181 8.00 1.78 -9.31
CA ASN A 181 8.47 3.16 -9.48
C ASN A 181 8.06 4.09 -8.32
N TYR A 182 6.96 3.80 -7.64
CA TYR A 182 6.54 4.58 -6.47
C TYR A 182 7.56 4.45 -5.33
N GLY A 183 8.01 3.22 -5.03
CA GLY A 183 9.12 2.96 -4.11
C GLY A 183 10.42 3.67 -4.54
N LYS A 184 10.79 3.60 -5.83
CA LYS A 184 11.97 4.33 -6.35
C LYS A 184 11.87 5.84 -6.13
N ASN A 185 10.73 6.43 -6.42
CA ASN A 185 10.50 7.87 -6.26
C ASN A 185 10.48 8.28 -4.79
N ALA A 186 9.85 7.46 -3.93
CA ALA A 186 9.83 7.70 -2.49
C ALA A 186 11.24 7.66 -1.88
N TYR A 187 12.06 6.69 -2.29
CA TYR A 187 13.47 6.63 -1.86
C TYR A 187 14.26 7.85 -2.34
N LYS A 188 14.15 8.23 -3.62
CA LYS A 188 14.82 9.42 -4.17
C LYS A 188 14.43 10.69 -3.42
N SER A 189 13.13 10.90 -3.21
CA SER A 189 12.63 12.05 -2.44
C SER A 189 13.18 12.08 -1.02
N ALA A 190 13.19 10.93 -0.34
CA ALA A 190 13.69 10.85 1.04
C ALA A 190 15.21 11.08 1.12
N ARG A 191 15.97 10.48 0.20
CA ARG A 191 17.42 10.69 0.05
C ARG A 191 17.75 12.16 -0.18
N ASP A 192 17.09 12.80 -1.14
CA ASP A 192 17.40 14.18 -1.52
C ASP A 192 17.09 15.14 -0.35
N ALA A 193 16.00 14.89 0.39
CA ALA A 193 15.67 15.64 1.61
C ALA A 193 16.69 15.42 2.74
N LEU A 194 17.19 14.19 2.93
CA LEU A 194 18.25 13.89 3.92
C LEU A 194 19.58 14.53 3.55
N TYR A 195 19.97 14.52 2.27
CA TYR A 195 21.18 15.19 1.80
C TYR A 195 21.10 16.71 1.99
N SER A 196 19.94 17.34 1.73
CA SER A 196 19.75 18.76 2.00
C SER A 196 19.91 19.13 3.49
N LYS A 197 19.75 18.15 4.38
CA LYS A 197 19.93 18.27 5.83
C LYS A 197 21.33 17.85 6.30
N GLY A 198 22.23 17.46 5.39
CA GLY A 198 23.57 16.95 5.71
C GLY A 198 23.55 15.63 6.49
N LYS A 199 22.50 14.82 6.36
CA LYS A 199 22.34 13.54 7.06
C LYS A 199 22.79 12.36 6.20
N SER A 200 23.17 11.27 6.85
CA SER A 200 23.48 10.00 6.18
C SER A 200 22.21 9.38 5.57
N VAL A 201 22.32 8.85 4.36
CA VAL A 201 21.21 8.18 3.67
C VAL A 201 21.41 6.66 3.72
N PRO A 202 20.34 5.87 3.94
CA PRO A 202 20.38 4.42 3.76
C PRO A 202 20.85 4.03 2.34
N ILE A 203 21.82 3.12 2.25
CA ILE A 203 22.37 2.65 0.98
C ILE A 203 21.30 1.82 0.24
N ASP A 204 21.00 2.20 -1.00
CA ASP A 204 20.14 1.42 -1.89
C ASP A 204 20.94 0.28 -2.55
N PRO A 205 20.67 -0.99 -2.23
CA PRO A 205 21.39 -2.12 -2.81
C PRO A 205 21.00 -2.39 -4.28
N PHE A 206 19.92 -1.77 -4.76
CA PHE A 206 19.42 -1.93 -6.12
C PHE A 206 19.89 -0.83 -7.07
N ASP A 207 20.52 0.24 -6.54
CA ASP A 207 21.16 1.28 -7.35
C ASP A 207 22.51 0.72 -7.83
N ARG A 208 22.50 0.06 -9.00
CA ARG A 208 23.72 -0.44 -9.63
C ARG A 208 24.37 0.69 -10.44
N PRO A 209 25.70 0.86 -10.38
CA PRO A 209 26.43 1.83 -11.19
C PRO A 209 26.31 1.56 -12.70
#